data_AF-A0AA89BLL0-F1
#
_entry.id   AF-A0AA89BLL0-F1
#
_cell.length_a   1.000
_cell.length_b   1.000
_cell.length_c   1.000
_cell.angle_alpha   90.00
_cell.angle_beta   90.00
_cell.angle_gamma   90.00
#
_symmetry.space_group_name_H-M   'P 1'
#
loop_
_entity.id
_entity.type
_entity.pdbx_description
1 polymer ?
#
loop_
_entity_poly.entity_id
_entity_poly.type
_entity_poly.pdbx_seq_one_letter_code
_entity_poly.pdbx_strand_id
1 'polypeptide(L)'
;MSPYHFVANLIHRDSILSPFYNATATIADRANQSLERSLARLSYLKAATKTETPANVRGLVLAGTGITTARNVLFGCGREINEPNREINGIMGLGCGEESLAKQLGTKFSYCIGNIEDRNYMHNRLIIGNGAVLVGGWTPLVIRNDLYYLRFESIKVGHRTLAINPRVFQRTPQGHRGLIIDSGTENTYLIRDAYLALRDTVEEIIGGELMRSFDPQRPTTLLLWKGEPKPYNISYSGVPFSWRSLFEVEQRKPL
;
A
#
# COMPACT_ATOMS: atom_id res chain seq x y z
N MET A 1 16.90 -12.71 24.16
CA MET A 1 16.98 -13.48 22.91
C MET A 1 15.56 -13.81 22.49
N SER A 2 15.01 -13.15 21.45
CA SER A 2 13.65 -13.39 20.98
C SER A 2 13.62 -14.64 20.09
N PRO A 3 12.66 -15.57 20.26
CA PRO A 3 12.63 -16.82 19.52
C PRO A 3 12.29 -16.55 18.05
N TYR A 4 12.79 -17.43 17.19
CA TYR A 4 12.65 -17.46 15.74
C TYR A 4 11.32 -16.91 15.20
N HIS A 5 11.45 -15.94 14.28
CA HIS A 5 10.46 -15.26 13.44
C HIS A 5 8.95 -15.43 13.75
N PHE A 6 8.23 -14.32 13.83
CA PHE A 6 6.77 -14.32 13.95
C PHE A 6 6.12 -14.45 12.57
N VAL A 7 5.11 -15.32 12.45
CA VAL A 7 4.30 -15.47 11.22
C VAL A 7 2.83 -15.27 11.54
N ALA A 8 2.14 -14.49 10.72
CA ALA A 8 0.69 -14.36 10.75
C ALA A 8 0.11 -14.46 9.33
N ASN A 9 -1.07 -15.07 9.23
CA ASN A 9 -1.85 -15.02 7.99
C ASN A 9 -2.49 -13.63 7.87
N LEU A 10 -2.48 -13.08 6.65
CA LEU A 10 -3.16 -11.83 6.32
C LEU A 10 -4.44 -12.15 5.56
N ILE A 11 -5.55 -11.52 5.97
CA ILE A 11 -6.82 -11.62 5.25
C ILE A 11 -7.16 -10.21 4.78
N HIS A 12 -7.14 -9.99 3.47
CA HIS A 12 -7.57 -8.72 2.89
C HIS A 12 -9.07 -8.49 3.16
N ARG A 13 -9.48 -7.24 3.38
CA ARG A 13 -10.87 -6.90 3.72
C ARG A 13 -11.89 -7.40 2.70
N ASP A 14 -11.56 -7.28 1.42
CA ASP A 14 -12.40 -7.74 0.30
C ASP A 14 -12.14 -9.20 -0.12
N SER A 15 -11.33 -9.95 0.64
CA SER A 15 -11.17 -11.38 0.40
C SER A 15 -12.43 -12.15 0.75
N ILE A 16 -12.74 -13.21 0.01
CA ILE A 16 -13.86 -14.13 0.30
C ILE A 16 -13.76 -14.86 1.65
N LEU A 17 -12.60 -14.77 2.32
CA LEU A 17 -12.37 -15.30 3.67
C LEU A 17 -12.62 -14.24 4.77
N SER A 18 -12.80 -12.98 4.39
CA SER A 18 -13.01 -11.88 5.33
C SER A 18 -14.41 -11.91 5.93
N PRO A 19 -14.58 -11.65 7.23
CA PRO A 19 -15.91 -11.46 7.82
C PRO A 19 -16.63 -10.21 7.26
N PHE A 20 -15.89 -9.31 6.60
CA PHE A 20 -16.43 -8.10 5.96
C PHE A 20 -16.72 -8.31 4.47
N TYR A 21 -16.54 -9.53 3.94
CA TYR A 21 -16.80 -9.81 2.55
C TYR A 21 -18.30 -9.71 2.23
N ASN A 22 -18.66 -8.72 1.42
CA ASN A 22 -20.01 -8.63 0.88
C ASN A 22 -20.10 -9.39 -0.45
N ALA A 23 -20.78 -10.54 -0.49
CA ALA A 23 -20.92 -11.35 -1.71
C ALA A 23 -21.82 -10.71 -2.78
N THR A 24 -22.69 -9.77 -2.43
CA THR A 24 -23.59 -9.09 -3.38
C THR A 24 -22.99 -7.81 -3.96
N ALA A 25 -21.86 -7.33 -3.43
CA ALA A 25 -21.18 -6.14 -3.94
C ALA A 25 -20.58 -6.39 -5.33
N THR A 26 -20.86 -5.46 -6.25
CA THR A 26 -20.26 -5.45 -7.59
C THR A 26 -18.78 -5.07 -7.55
N ILE A 27 -18.06 -5.27 -8.65
CA ILE A 27 -16.66 -4.81 -8.79
C ILE A 27 -16.57 -3.29 -8.59
N ALA A 28 -17.54 -2.55 -9.13
CA ALA A 28 -17.61 -1.09 -8.98
C ALA A 28 -17.83 -0.68 -7.51
N ASP A 29 -18.69 -1.40 -6.77
CA ASP A 29 -18.90 -1.13 -5.35
C ASP A 29 -17.63 -1.34 -4.54
N ARG A 30 -16.91 -2.45 -4.78
CA ARG A 30 -15.64 -2.72 -4.10
C ARG A 30 -14.58 -1.67 -4.44
N ALA A 31 -14.46 -1.28 -5.71
CA ALA A 31 -13.55 -0.23 -6.13
C ALA A 31 -13.86 1.12 -5.46
N ASN A 32 -15.14 1.50 -5.40
CA ASN A 32 -15.56 2.73 -4.72
C ASN A 32 -15.26 2.68 -3.22
N GLN A 33 -15.57 1.58 -2.54
CA GLN A 33 -15.28 1.43 -1.10
C GLN A 33 -13.76 1.44 -0.83
N SER A 34 -12.96 0.78 -1.67
CA SER A 34 -11.50 0.82 -1.62
C SER A 34 -10.97 2.24 -1.73
N LEU A 35 -11.50 3.01 -2.68
CA LEU A 35 -11.13 4.40 -2.90
C LEU A 35 -11.50 5.30 -1.71
N GLU A 36 -12.71 5.16 -1.16
CA GLU A 36 -13.13 5.91 0.03
C GLU A 36 -12.22 5.64 1.23
N ARG A 37 -11.94 4.35 1.53
CA ARG A 37 -11.01 3.97 2.61
C ARG A 37 -9.63 4.58 2.40
N SER A 38 -9.14 4.51 1.16
CA SER A 38 -7.82 5.03 0.78
C SER A 38 -7.74 6.56 0.89
N LEU A 39 -8.78 7.29 0.48
CA LEU A 39 -8.84 8.75 0.60
C LEU A 39 -8.83 9.20 2.06
N ALA A 40 -9.54 8.44 2.89
CA ALA A 40 -9.67 8.74 4.29
C ALA A 40 -8.35 8.45 5.03
N ARG A 41 -7.66 7.35 4.70
CA ARG A 41 -6.28 7.07 5.14
C ARG A 41 -5.29 8.13 4.68
N LEU A 42 -5.36 8.57 3.42
CA LEU A 42 -4.51 9.63 2.90
C LEU A 42 -4.71 10.94 3.65
N SER A 43 -5.94 11.26 4.02
CA SER A 43 -6.27 12.46 4.81
C SER A 43 -5.66 12.38 6.21
N TYR A 44 -5.74 11.22 6.86
CA TYR A 44 -5.03 10.95 8.11
C TYR A 44 -3.50 11.13 7.95
N LEU A 45 -2.88 10.52 6.93
CA LEU A 45 -1.43 10.63 6.70
C LEU A 45 -0.99 12.07 6.46
N LYS A 46 -1.76 12.86 5.70
CA LYS A 46 -1.51 14.29 5.49
C LYS A 46 -1.62 15.11 6.77
N ALA A 47 -2.43 14.69 7.74
CA ALA A 47 -2.50 15.30 9.05
C ALA A 47 -1.33 14.85 9.94
N ALA A 48 -1.05 13.54 10.00
CA ALA A 48 0.01 12.95 10.81
C ALA A 48 1.42 13.43 10.41
N THR A 49 1.66 13.63 9.10
CA THR A 49 2.93 14.20 8.61
C THR A 49 3.15 15.65 9.04
N LYS A 50 2.12 16.34 9.53
CA LYS A 50 2.21 17.71 10.09
C LYS A 50 2.41 17.72 11.61
N THR A 51 2.21 16.60 12.31
CA THR A 51 2.18 16.53 13.79
C THR A 51 3.16 15.48 14.30
N GLU A 52 4.20 15.89 15.02
CA GLU A 52 5.17 14.98 15.67
C GLU A 52 4.67 14.57 17.07
N THR A 53 3.89 13.48 17.21
CA THR A 53 3.68 12.88 18.54
C THR A 53 3.34 11.39 18.47
N PRO A 54 4.02 10.51 19.25
CA PRO A 54 3.63 9.13 19.46
C PRO A 54 2.79 8.95 20.73
N ALA A 55 1.90 7.95 20.77
CA ALA A 55 1.19 7.52 21.97
C ALA A 55 1.36 6.01 22.18
N ASN A 56 1.74 5.63 23.42
CA ASN A 56 2.04 4.26 23.85
C ASN A 56 0.89 3.75 24.74
N VAL A 57 0.48 2.49 24.61
CA VAL A 57 -0.19 1.69 25.68
C VAL A 57 0.22 0.20 25.49
N ARG A 58 -0.03 -0.71 26.45
CA ARG A 58 0.44 -2.13 26.51
C ARG A 58 -0.69 -3.20 26.39
N GLY A 59 -0.38 -4.38 25.80
CA GLY A 59 -1.19 -5.61 25.91
C GLY A 59 -0.80 -6.79 24.98
N LEU A 60 -1.49 -7.93 25.11
CA LEU A 60 -1.29 -9.25 24.47
C LEU A 60 -1.92 -9.49 23.06
N VAL A 61 -1.11 -9.64 22.01
CA VAL A 61 -1.60 -10.09 20.68
C VAL A 61 -1.88 -11.60 20.69
N LEU A 62 -3.12 -12.02 20.40
CA LEU A 62 -3.47 -13.41 20.10
C LEU A 62 -3.65 -13.56 18.59
N ALA A 63 -2.68 -14.19 17.90
CA ALA A 63 -2.82 -14.57 16.50
C ALA A 63 -3.53 -15.92 16.40
N GLY A 64 -4.72 -15.93 15.78
CA GLY A 64 -5.52 -17.13 15.53
C GLY A 64 -4.99 -17.97 14.37
N THR A 65 -5.01 -19.30 14.60
CA THR A 65 -4.73 -20.45 13.72
C THR A 65 -3.45 -20.40 12.88
N GLY A 66 -2.33 -20.29 13.59
CA GLY A 66 -0.97 -20.60 13.15
C GLY A 66 -0.01 -20.23 14.28
N ILE A 67 0.17 -21.11 15.26
CA ILE A 67 0.63 -20.73 16.62
C ILE A 67 2.13 -20.40 16.63
N THR A 68 2.48 -19.16 16.25
CA THR A 68 3.65 -18.48 16.81
C THR A 68 3.15 -17.48 17.84
N THR A 69 3.28 -17.82 19.11
CA THR A 69 2.88 -16.93 20.21
C THR A 69 3.97 -15.90 20.48
N ALA A 70 3.68 -14.63 20.30
CA ALA A 70 4.51 -13.54 20.79
C ALA A 70 4.18 -13.25 22.27
N ARG A 71 5.19 -13.21 23.14
CA ARG A 71 5.02 -12.89 24.57
C ARG A 71 5.58 -11.51 24.88
N ASN A 72 5.02 -10.85 25.90
CA ASN A 72 5.46 -9.53 26.39
C ASN A 72 5.44 -8.43 25.32
N VAL A 73 4.46 -8.47 24.44
CA VAL A 73 4.21 -7.42 23.44
C VAL A 73 3.49 -6.24 24.10
N LEU A 74 3.83 -5.04 23.66
CA LEU A 74 3.20 -3.77 24.01
C LEU A 74 2.21 -3.41 22.88
N PHE A 75 0.95 -3.13 23.20
CA PHE A 75 -0.08 -2.64 22.26
C PHE A 75 -0.98 -1.62 22.92
N GLY A 76 -1.54 -0.66 22.18
CA GLY A 76 -2.41 0.35 22.77
C GLY A 76 -3.90 0.00 22.90
N CYS A 77 -4.60 0.61 23.87
CA CYS A 77 -6.06 0.53 23.97
C CYS A 77 -6.72 1.69 23.20
N GLY A 78 -7.43 1.38 22.11
CA GLY A 78 -8.24 2.36 21.39
C GLY A 78 -9.57 2.61 22.11
N ARG A 79 -9.86 3.86 22.46
CA ARG A 79 -11.15 4.26 23.07
C ARG A 79 -12.15 4.77 22.04
N GLU A 80 -11.66 5.57 21.09
CA GLU A 80 -12.40 6.06 19.95
C GLU A 80 -11.59 5.72 18.70
N ILE A 81 -11.99 4.66 18.00
CA ILE A 81 -11.43 4.34 16.70
C ILE A 81 -12.11 5.27 15.70
N ASN A 82 -11.66 6.52 15.65
CA ASN A 82 -12.04 7.51 14.63
C ASN A 82 -11.32 7.19 13.31
N GLU A 83 -11.28 5.92 12.93
CA GLU A 83 -10.89 5.52 11.59
C GLU A 83 -12.14 5.60 10.70
N PRO A 84 -12.03 6.04 9.44
CA PRO A 84 -13.12 6.16 8.47
C PRO A 84 -13.80 4.83 8.09
N ASN A 85 -13.52 3.75 8.81
CA ASN A 85 -13.90 2.39 8.54
C ASN A 85 -14.34 1.74 9.87
N ARG A 86 -15.60 1.95 10.25
CA ARG A 86 -16.20 1.65 11.58
C ARG A 86 -16.20 0.18 12.00
N GLU A 87 -15.57 -0.69 11.22
CA GLU A 87 -15.63 -2.14 11.35
C GLU A 87 -14.29 -2.78 11.77
N ILE A 88 -13.25 -1.99 12.06
CA ILE A 88 -11.99 -2.52 12.59
C ILE A 88 -11.93 -2.40 14.12
N ASN A 89 -11.43 -3.43 14.78
CA ASN A 89 -11.27 -3.45 16.25
C ASN A 89 -9.90 -2.91 16.71
N GLY A 90 -9.04 -2.49 15.78
CA GLY A 90 -7.72 -1.93 16.09
C GLY A 90 -6.81 -1.85 14.86
N ILE A 91 -5.62 -1.29 15.08
CA ILE A 91 -4.58 -1.15 14.05
C ILE A 91 -3.34 -1.91 14.51
N MET A 92 -2.81 -2.75 13.62
CA MET A 92 -1.53 -3.42 13.81
C MET A 92 -0.41 -2.55 13.21
N GLY A 93 0.37 -1.88 14.07
CA GLY A 93 1.45 -0.99 13.64
C GLY A 93 2.73 -1.73 13.24
N LEU A 94 3.18 -1.53 12.00
CA LEU A 94 4.47 -2.01 11.49
C LEU A 94 5.48 -0.88 11.25
N GLY A 95 5.30 0.28 11.88
CA GLY A 95 6.21 1.43 11.82
C GLY A 95 7.62 1.15 12.38
N CYS A 96 8.44 2.18 12.46
CA CYS A 96 9.81 2.16 12.98
C CYS A 96 9.95 2.55 14.47
N GLY A 97 8.88 3.01 15.10
CA GLY A 97 8.83 3.36 16.51
C GLY A 97 9.13 2.17 17.41
N GLU A 98 9.62 2.44 18.63
CA GLU A 98 9.96 1.41 19.63
C GLU A 98 8.77 0.50 19.96
N GLU A 99 7.57 1.06 19.95
CA GLU A 99 6.32 0.35 20.25
C GLU A 99 5.76 -0.43 19.05
N SER A 100 6.40 -0.40 17.88
CA SER A 100 5.89 -1.13 16.71
C SER A 100 6.12 -2.64 16.85
N LEU A 101 5.20 -3.45 16.30
CA LEU A 101 5.42 -4.91 16.29
C LEU A 101 6.66 -5.30 15.51
N ALA A 102 6.98 -4.55 14.46
CA ALA A 102 8.16 -4.77 13.65
C ALA A 102 9.45 -4.68 14.50
N LYS A 103 9.49 -3.76 15.48
CA LYS A 103 10.65 -3.53 16.36
C LYS A 103 10.64 -4.38 17.63
N GLN A 104 9.46 -4.65 18.18
CA GLN A 104 9.31 -5.50 19.36
C GLN A 104 9.60 -6.98 19.05
N LEU A 105 9.24 -7.46 17.85
CA LEU A 105 9.37 -8.88 17.47
C LEU A 105 10.56 -9.17 16.54
N GLY A 106 11.23 -8.14 16.03
CA GLY A 106 12.36 -8.31 15.12
C GLY A 106 13.01 -6.99 14.72
N THR A 107 13.72 -7.03 13.60
CA THR A 107 14.39 -5.85 13.01
C THR A 107 14.06 -5.66 11.53
N LYS A 108 13.28 -6.59 10.97
CA LYS A 108 12.85 -6.63 9.57
C LYS A 108 11.54 -7.39 9.48
N PHE A 109 10.77 -7.14 8.44
CA PHE A 109 9.56 -7.90 8.14
C PHE A 109 9.37 -8.00 6.63
N SER A 110 8.56 -8.96 6.21
CA SER A 110 8.07 -9.11 4.84
C SER A 110 6.58 -9.40 4.90
N TYR A 111 5.81 -8.81 4.00
CA TYR A 111 4.40 -9.16 3.85
C TYR A 111 4.07 -9.40 2.38
N CYS A 112 3.11 -10.28 2.13
CA CYS A 112 2.55 -10.52 0.81
C CYS A 112 1.03 -10.60 0.92
N ILE A 113 0.34 -9.91 0.00
CA ILE A 113 -1.10 -10.04 -0.24
C ILE A 113 -1.21 -10.26 -1.75
N GLY A 114 -1.72 -11.41 -2.16
CA GLY A 114 -1.85 -11.82 -3.55
C GLY A 114 -3.30 -12.04 -3.94
N ASN A 115 -3.64 -13.24 -4.41
CA ASN A 115 -5.00 -13.51 -4.87
C ASN A 115 -5.96 -13.56 -3.66
N ILE A 116 -6.85 -12.57 -3.57
CA ILE A 116 -7.82 -12.44 -2.48
C ILE A 116 -9.11 -13.24 -2.74
N GLU A 117 -9.31 -13.72 -3.96
CA GLU A 117 -10.44 -14.55 -4.40
C GLU A 117 -10.15 -16.05 -4.30
N ASP A 118 -8.89 -16.44 -4.10
CA ASP A 118 -8.52 -17.84 -3.92
C ASP A 118 -8.48 -18.20 -2.43
N ARG A 119 -9.42 -19.05 -1.99
CA ARG A 119 -9.51 -19.54 -0.60
C ARG A 119 -8.26 -20.29 -0.14
N ASN A 120 -7.50 -20.85 -1.09
CA ASN A 120 -6.34 -21.68 -0.83
C ASN A 120 -5.02 -20.94 -1.08
N TYR A 121 -5.05 -19.61 -1.29
CA TYR A 121 -3.85 -18.84 -1.55
C TYR A 121 -2.98 -18.67 -0.29
N MET A 122 -1.99 -19.56 -0.13
CA MET A 122 -1.15 -19.68 1.08
C MET A 122 -0.09 -18.58 1.26
N HIS A 123 0.04 -17.66 0.31
CA HIS A 123 1.09 -16.63 0.34
C HIS A 123 0.65 -15.33 1.03
N ASN A 124 -0.61 -15.19 1.41
CA ASN A 124 -1.09 -14.03 2.17
C ASN A 124 -0.57 -14.07 3.62
N ARG A 125 0.66 -13.61 3.85
CA ARG A 125 1.37 -13.76 5.13
C ARG A 125 2.19 -12.52 5.48
N LEU A 126 2.30 -12.27 6.78
CA LEU A 126 3.25 -11.37 7.41
C LEU A 126 4.30 -12.22 8.13
N ILE A 127 5.58 -11.92 7.91
CA ILE A 127 6.71 -12.55 8.61
C ILE A 127 7.55 -11.43 9.23
N ILE A 128 7.81 -11.49 10.54
CA ILE A 128 8.66 -10.54 11.27
C ILE A 128 9.88 -11.28 11.82
N GLY A 129 11.05 -10.66 11.71
CA GLY A 129 12.32 -11.20 12.17
C GLY A 129 13.05 -12.02 11.11
N ASN A 130 13.83 -13.01 11.53
CA ASN A 130 14.82 -13.68 10.67
C ASN A 130 14.23 -14.45 9.47
N GLY A 131 12.95 -14.83 9.52
CA GLY A 131 12.24 -15.49 8.42
C GLY A 131 11.89 -14.55 7.26
N ALA A 132 11.97 -13.23 7.44
CA ALA A 132 11.85 -12.27 6.35
C ALA A 132 13.15 -12.27 5.52
N VAL A 133 13.16 -13.05 4.45
CA VAL A 133 14.30 -13.20 3.55
C VAL A 133 14.18 -12.19 2.41
N LEU A 134 15.23 -11.42 2.17
CA LEU A 134 15.31 -10.50 1.04
C LEU A 134 15.69 -11.31 -0.22
N VAL A 135 14.88 -11.22 -1.25
CA VAL A 135 15.12 -11.88 -2.55
C VAL A 135 14.93 -10.85 -3.66
N GLY A 136 15.86 -10.81 -4.63
CA GLY A 136 15.79 -9.91 -5.78
C GLY A 136 16.45 -8.54 -5.56
N GLY A 137 15.99 -7.55 -6.31
CA GLY A 137 16.47 -6.17 -6.23
C GLY A 137 16.02 -5.48 -4.92
N TRP A 138 16.80 -4.49 -4.48
CA TRP A 138 16.50 -3.70 -3.29
C TRP A 138 16.69 -2.21 -3.58
N THR A 139 16.04 -1.38 -2.77
CA THR A 139 16.17 0.09 -2.82
C THR A 139 16.45 0.62 -1.41
N PRO A 140 17.30 1.66 -1.24
CA PRO A 140 17.52 2.27 0.05
C PRO A 140 16.21 2.79 0.67
N LEU A 141 15.95 2.36 1.90
CA LEU A 141 14.83 2.80 2.71
C LEU A 141 15.27 3.98 3.60
N VAL A 142 14.47 5.04 3.63
CA VAL A 142 14.68 6.21 4.50
C VAL A 142 13.57 6.26 5.54
N ILE A 143 13.93 6.19 6.82
CA ILE A 143 12.97 6.25 7.93
C ILE A 143 12.92 7.67 8.48
N ARG A 144 11.74 8.31 8.48
CA ARG A 144 11.51 9.63 9.09
C ARG A 144 10.07 9.74 9.59
N ASN A 145 9.88 10.32 10.77
CA ASN A 145 8.56 10.53 11.39
C ASN A 145 7.71 9.24 11.40
N ASP A 146 8.34 8.12 11.74
CA ASP A 146 7.73 6.78 11.78
C ASP A 146 7.21 6.23 10.43
N LEU A 147 7.60 6.85 9.31
CA LEU A 147 7.20 6.47 7.96
C LEU A 147 8.38 5.89 7.15
N TYR A 148 8.03 4.95 6.27
CA TYR A 148 8.93 4.30 5.32
C TYR A 148 8.98 5.05 4.00
N TYR A 149 10.04 5.83 3.78
CA TYR A 149 10.26 6.55 2.53
C TYR A 149 11.18 5.79 1.58
N LEU A 150 10.86 5.83 0.28
CA LEU A 150 11.76 5.39 -0.77
C LEU A 150 12.33 6.59 -1.54
N ARG A 151 13.52 6.38 -2.11
CA ARG A 151 14.01 7.23 -3.19
C ARG A 151 13.26 6.86 -4.48
N PHE A 152 12.74 7.87 -5.16
CA PHE A 152 11.97 7.72 -6.39
C PHE A 152 12.39 8.78 -7.39
N GLU A 153 12.70 8.36 -8.62
CA GLU A 153 13.33 9.22 -9.63
C GLU A 153 12.40 9.52 -10.81
N SER A 154 11.78 8.49 -11.39
CA SER A 154 10.92 8.61 -12.56
C SER A 154 9.85 7.52 -12.63
N ILE A 155 8.83 7.75 -13.45
CA ILE A 155 7.83 6.75 -13.85
C ILE A 155 8.10 6.37 -15.29
N LYS A 156 7.95 5.09 -15.62
CA LYS A 156 8.13 4.56 -16.97
C LYS A 156 6.93 3.68 -17.33
N VAL A 157 6.37 3.90 -18.51
CA VAL A 157 5.25 3.12 -19.06
C VAL A 157 5.73 2.43 -20.32
N GLY A 158 5.85 1.10 -20.29
CA GLY A 158 6.50 0.34 -21.36
C GLY A 158 7.96 0.79 -21.54
N HIS A 159 8.31 1.32 -22.71
CA HIS A 159 9.64 1.88 -23.00
C HIS A 159 9.75 3.39 -22.81
N ARG A 160 8.66 4.07 -22.40
CA ARG A 160 8.59 5.53 -22.32
C ARG A 160 8.76 6.01 -20.89
N THR A 161 9.86 6.71 -20.61
CA THR A 161 10.05 7.46 -19.36
C THR A 161 9.22 8.74 -19.41
N LEU A 162 8.42 8.97 -18.38
CA LEU A 162 7.55 10.15 -18.30
C LEU A 162 8.37 11.40 -18.00
N ALA A 163 8.13 12.47 -18.76
CA ALA A 163 8.79 13.77 -18.59
C ALA A 163 8.23 14.51 -17.36
N ILE A 164 8.58 14.05 -16.17
CA ILE A 164 8.16 14.61 -14.89
C ILE A 164 9.39 15.24 -14.22
N ASN A 165 9.26 16.47 -13.71
CA ASN A 165 10.34 17.12 -12.98
C ASN A 165 10.72 16.29 -11.73
N PRO A 166 11.94 15.73 -11.61
CA PRO A 166 12.29 14.85 -10.49
C PRO A 166 12.12 15.51 -9.10
N ARG A 167 12.15 16.84 -9.02
CA ARG A 167 11.90 17.60 -7.78
C ARG A 167 10.48 17.42 -7.23
N VAL A 168 9.51 16.95 -8.02
CA VAL A 168 8.17 16.63 -7.48
C VAL A 168 8.19 15.39 -6.58
N PHE A 169 9.16 14.49 -6.75
CA PHE A 169 9.32 13.29 -5.93
C PHE A 169 10.26 13.50 -4.75
N GLN A 170 11.07 14.56 -4.76
CA GLN A 170 11.99 14.87 -3.68
C GLN A 170 11.24 15.33 -2.43
N ARG A 171 11.58 14.73 -1.29
CA ARG A 171 11.05 15.12 0.02
C ARG A 171 11.41 16.56 0.36
N THR A 172 10.43 17.32 0.82
CA THR A 172 10.66 18.66 1.37
C THR A 172 10.91 18.59 2.88
N PRO A 173 11.59 19.58 3.48
CA PRO A 173 11.75 19.63 4.94
C PRO A 173 10.43 19.56 5.71
N GLN A 174 9.35 20.10 5.14
CA GLN A 174 8.00 20.09 5.72
C GLN A 174 7.27 18.74 5.56
N GLY A 175 7.88 17.72 4.93
CA GLY A 175 7.28 16.39 4.80
C GLY A 175 6.15 16.27 3.77
N HIS A 176 5.85 17.32 3.00
CA HIS A 176 4.76 17.35 2.01
C HIS A 176 5.03 16.58 0.71
N ARG A 177 6.25 16.07 0.53
CA ARG A 177 6.70 15.34 -0.66
C ARG A 177 7.57 14.15 -0.27
N GLY A 178 7.86 13.30 -1.24
CA GLY A 178 8.52 12.01 -1.04
C GLY A 178 7.59 10.87 -1.43
N LEU A 179 8.13 9.66 -1.50
CA LEU A 179 7.35 8.45 -1.72
C LEU A 179 7.31 7.67 -0.41
N ILE A 180 6.10 7.39 0.09
CA ILE A 180 5.85 6.60 1.30
C ILE A 180 5.26 5.26 0.88
N ILE A 181 5.71 4.17 1.50
CA ILE A 181 5.03 2.88 1.43
C ILE A 181 3.99 2.84 2.56
N ASP A 182 2.72 2.72 2.21
CA ASP A 182 1.61 2.62 3.18
C ASP A 182 0.72 1.44 2.86
N SER A 183 0.67 0.46 3.77
CA SER A 183 -0.22 -0.71 3.66
C SER A 183 -1.66 -0.41 4.08
N GLY A 184 -1.92 0.76 4.66
CA GLY A 184 -3.27 1.21 5.04
C GLY A 184 -4.04 1.85 3.87
N THR A 185 -3.36 2.13 2.76
CA THR A 185 -3.93 2.73 1.56
C THR A 185 -3.95 1.69 0.44
N GLU A 186 -5.14 1.30 -0.02
CA GLU A 186 -5.29 0.29 -1.08
C GLU A 186 -4.93 0.83 -2.47
N ASN A 187 -5.08 2.15 -2.66
CA ASN A 187 -4.78 2.84 -3.92
C ASN A 187 -3.45 3.59 -3.86
N THR A 188 -2.74 3.65 -4.99
CA THR A 188 -1.54 4.48 -5.12
C THR A 188 -1.94 5.93 -5.42
N TYR A 189 -1.39 6.89 -4.67
CA TYR A 189 -1.60 8.31 -4.89
C TYR A 189 -0.33 8.98 -5.40
N LEU A 190 -0.48 9.74 -6.48
CA LEU A 190 0.58 10.54 -7.06
C LEU A 190 0.26 12.03 -6.88
N ILE A 191 1.30 12.85 -6.76
CA ILE A 191 1.16 14.30 -6.89
C ILE A 191 0.58 14.63 -8.27
N ARG A 192 -0.25 15.68 -8.34
CA ARG A 192 -1.07 16.01 -9.52
C ARG A 192 -0.30 15.94 -10.84
N ASP A 193 0.87 16.56 -10.93
CA ASP A 193 1.65 16.61 -12.17
C ASP A 193 2.08 15.21 -12.64
N ALA A 194 2.49 14.35 -11.70
CA ALA A 194 2.87 12.98 -12.00
C ALA A 194 1.64 12.13 -12.37
N TYR A 195 0.51 12.33 -11.69
CA TYR A 195 -0.75 11.66 -12.02
C TYR A 195 -1.22 12.01 -13.43
N LEU A 196 -1.23 13.29 -13.80
CA LEU A 196 -1.67 13.74 -15.11
C LEU A 196 -0.77 13.17 -16.22
N ALA A 197 0.55 13.23 -16.03
CA ALA A 197 1.51 12.65 -16.98
C ALA A 197 1.30 11.14 -17.17
N LEU A 198 1.09 10.39 -16.07
CA LEU A 198 0.82 8.95 -16.14
C LEU A 198 -0.51 8.66 -16.82
N ARG A 199 -1.58 9.34 -16.39
CA ARG A 199 -2.93 9.21 -16.95
C ARG A 199 -2.93 9.42 -18.45
N ASP A 200 -2.40 10.55 -18.90
CA ASP A 200 -2.43 10.92 -20.32
C ASP A 200 -1.60 9.93 -21.16
N THR A 201 -0.48 9.44 -20.64
CA THR A 201 0.33 8.41 -21.32
C THR A 201 -0.38 7.05 -21.39
N VAL A 202 -1.06 6.64 -20.32
CA VAL A 202 -1.85 5.39 -20.30
C VAL A 202 -3.04 5.47 -21.26
N GLU A 203 -3.73 6.62 -21.31
CA GLU A 203 -4.83 6.86 -22.25
C GLU A 203 -4.34 6.85 -23.71
N GLU A 204 -3.18 7.44 -23.98
CA GLU A 204 -2.54 7.43 -25.31
C GLU A 204 -2.19 6.00 -25.75
N ILE A 205 -1.59 5.19 -24.87
CA ILE A 205 -1.12 3.83 -25.20
C ILE A 205 -2.28 2.86 -25.36
N ILE A 206 -3.25 2.89 -24.44
CA ILE A 206 -4.37 1.94 -24.46
C ILE A 206 -5.38 2.31 -25.54
N GLY A 207 -5.61 3.61 -25.78
CA GLY A 207 -6.34 4.13 -26.94
C GLY A 207 -7.80 3.68 -27.05
N GLY A 208 -8.76 4.61 -26.95
CA GLY A 208 -10.17 4.35 -27.29
C GLY A 208 -10.95 3.37 -26.40
N GLU A 209 -10.28 2.50 -25.64
CA GLU A 209 -10.85 1.54 -24.69
C GLU A 209 -11.03 2.13 -23.28
N LEU A 210 -10.42 3.28 -22.99
CA LEU A 210 -10.56 3.99 -21.72
C LEU A 210 -11.52 5.16 -21.85
N MET A 211 -12.26 5.43 -20.78
CA MET A 211 -13.07 6.62 -20.59
C MET A 211 -12.59 7.41 -19.38
N ARG A 212 -12.67 8.73 -19.49
CA ARG A 212 -12.47 9.63 -18.37
C ARG A 212 -13.75 9.67 -17.54
N SER A 213 -13.63 9.38 -16.25
CA SER A 213 -14.70 9.58 -15.28
C SER A 213 -14.42 10.83 -14.45
N PHE A 214 -15.40 11.73 -14.44
CA PHE A 214 -15.38 12.92 -13.61
C PHE A 214 -16.28 12.69 -12.40
N ASP A 215 -15.70 12.80 -11.21
CA ASP A 215 -16.43 12.78 -9.97
C ASP A 215 -16.49 14.22 -9.43
N PRO A 216 -17.67 14.86 -9.37
CA PRO A 216 -17.81 16.22 -8.87
C PRO A 216 -17.27 16.43 -7.45
N GLN A 217 -17.22 15.37 -6.65
CA GLN A 217 -16.68 15.42 -5.28
C GLN A 217 -15.16 15.23 -5.24
N ARG A 218 -14.53 14.84 -6.35
CA ARG A 218 -13.08 14.58 -6.42
C ARG A 218 -12.44 15.43 -7.51
N PRO A 219 -11.44 16.27 -7.18
CA PRO A 219 -10.81 17.18 -8.16
C PRO A 219 -9.92 16.48 -9.21
N THR A 220 -9.96 15.15 -9.29
CA THR A 220 -9.07 14.35 -10.14
C THR A 220 -9.87 13.39 -11.01
N THR A 221 -9.72 13.52 -12.34
CA THR A 221 -10.35 12.63 -13.33
C THR A 221 -9.73 11.23 -13.27
N LEU A 222 -10.55 10.20 -13.09
CA LEU A 222 -10.13 8.80 -13.15
C LEU A 222 -10.17 8.27 -14.60
N LEU A 223 -9.34 7.28 -14.93
CA LEU A 223 -9.47 6.48 -16.15
C LEU A 223 -10.16 5.17 -15.81
N LEU A 224 -11.25 4.87 -16.51
CA LEU A 224 -12.02 3.64 -16.39
C LEU A 224 -12.05 2.90 -17.73
N TRP A 225 -12.23 1.59 -17.68
CA TRP A 225 -12.40 0.77 -18.88
C TRP A 225 -13.81 0.95 -19.46
N LYS A 226 -13.93 0.99 -20.80
CA LYS A 226 -15.21 0.95 -21.52
C LYS A 226 -15.77 -0.47 -21.63
N GLY A 227 -16.71 -0.83 -20.77
CA GLY A 227 -17.38 -2.14 -20.81
C GLY A 227 -16.81 -3.10 -19.77
N GLU A 228 -16.88 -4.40 -20.05
CA GLU A 228 -16.48 -5.44 -19.09
C GLU A 228 -14.97 -5.40 -18.79
N PRO A 229 -14.55 -5.50 -17.51
CA PRO A 229 -13.14 -5.50 -17.15
C PRO A 229 -12.41 -6.67 -17.82
N LYS A 230 -11.38 -6.37 -18.64
CA LYS A 230 -10.50 -7.42 -19.17
C LYS A 230 -9.62 -7.97 -18.03
N PRO A 231 -9.30 -9.28 -18.02
CA PRO A 231 -8.48 -9.89 -16.96
C PRO A 231 -7.08 -9.25 -16.85
N TYR A 232 -6.50 -9.32 -15.64
CA TYR A 232 -5.28 -8.64 -15.18
C TYR A 232 -4.02 -8.72 -16.07
N ASN A 233 -3.98 -9.64 -17.04
CA ASN A 233 -2.91 -9.76 -18.04
C ASN A 233 -3.44 -9.26 -19.39
N ILE A 234 -3.45 -7.95 -19.59
CA ILE A 234 -3.71 -7.38 -20.91
C ILE A 234 -2.35 -7.18 -21.58
N SER A 235 -2.22 -7.46 -22.87
CA SER A 235 -1.05 -7.06 -23.66
C SER A 235 -1.53 -6.08 -24.72
N TYR A 236 -0.91 -4.91 -24.80
CA TYR A 236 -1.25 -3.91 -25.80
C TYR A 236 -0.06 -3.75 -26.75
N SER A 237 -0.34 -3.78 -28.06
CA SER A 237 0.61 -3.40 -29.12
C SER A 237 2.00 -4.05 -29.06
N GLY A 238 2.08 -5.34 -28.68
CA GLY A 238 3.36 -6.08 -28.63
C GLY A 238 4.24 -5.73 -27.43
N VAL A 239 3.78 -4.87 -26.53
CA VAL A 239 4.41 -4.62 -25.23
C VAL A 239 3.69 -5.52 -24.21
N PRO A 240 4.40 -6.41 -23.49
CA PRO A 240 3.79 -7.15 -22.40
C PRO A 240 3.34 -6.15 -21.31
N PHE A 241 2.05 -5.80 -21.32
CA PHE A 241 1.43 -4.86 -20.41
C PHE A 241 1.09 -5.59 -19.10
N SER A 242 2.11 -5.90 -18.31
CA SER A 242 1.87 -6.30 -16.92
C SER A 242 1.72 -5.04 -16.08
N TRP A 243 0.74 -4.97 -15.16
CA TRP A 243 0.74 -3.93 -14.13
C TRP A 243 2.08 -3.89 -13.35
N ARG A 244 2.84 -5.00 -13.33
CA ARG A 244 4.21 -5.07 -12.80
C ARG A 244 5.24 -4.23 -13.58
N SER A 245 4.96 -3.91 -14.84
CA SER A 245 5.85 -3.15 -15.75
C SER A 245 5.57 -1.64 -15.79
N LEU A 246 4.51 -1.16 -15.13
CA LEU A 246 4.16 0.27 -15.07
C LEU A 246 4.99 1.07 -14.06
N PHE A 247 5.70 0.39 -13.18
CA PHE A 247 6.49 1.00 -12.11
C PHE A 247 7.88 0.35 -12.05
N GLU A 248 8.72 0.61 -13.04
CA GLU A 248 10.15 0.45 -12.86
C GLU A 248 10.67 1.68 -12.09
N VAL A 249 10.98 1.48 -10.81
CA VAL A 249 11.76 2.45 -10.04
C VAL A 249 13.20 2.34 -10.53
N GLU A 250 13.55 3.10 -11.57
CA GLU A 250 14.94 3.22 -12.00
C GLU A 250 15.71 3.92 -10.88
N GLN A 251 16.82 3.32 -10.44
CA GLN A 251 17.74 3.90 -9.48
C GLN A 251 19.14 3.83 -10.09
N ARG A 252 19.86 4.95 -10.10
CA ARG A 252 21.31 4.90 -10.35
C ARG A 252 21.95 4.03 -9.28
N LYS A 253 22.75 3.03 -9.71
CA LYS A 253 23.66 2.33 -8.79
C LYS A 253 24.49 3.40 -8.05
N PRO A 254 24.63 3.33 -6.72
CA PRO A 254 25.55 4.22 -6.02
C PRO A 254 26.95 4.05 -6.63
N LEU A 255 27.63 5.18 -6.86
CA LEU A 255 29.04 5.23 -7.24
C LEU A 255 29.91 4.60 -6.16
#